data_AF-F1L7U7-F1
#
_entry.id   AF-F1L7U7-F1
#
_cell.length_a   1.000
_cell.length_b   1.000
_cell.length_c   1.000
_cell.angle_alpha   90.00
_cell.angle_beta   90.00
_cell.angle_gamma   90.00
#
_symmetry.space_group_name_H-M   'P 1'
#
loop_
_entity.id
_entity.type
_entity.pdbx_description
1 polymer ?
#
loop_
_entity_poly.entity_id
_entity_poly.type
_entity_poly.pdbx_seq_one_letter_code
_entity_poly.pdbx_strand_id
1 'polypeptide(L)'
;MFEASALHSSLCKWRDVNAKHLQIACYMLIFVFLNLVLIFALTHDFNKAIPLLVILAICWLILILRAVGRIIPQSFQHGFARLLQKANSGRVRYIVSASTGIALSAYVLYLCILNTVQLISLAGLLLLIVISLLLSNDPAKVKWKPLLWGVLLQYVAGFTVLKWRTGQIAFQWATQQLVTFLSYTNNGTKLVFDFVPNPPNICGIEGPFSFTSLPVIIFFSSLCSALYYLGIVQWFLVKIAIFLQYTMGTTAAESLNAAASIFLGPTEAAVMMKHSLNSMTESEIMATLTAGFAMISGSLFALYNAFGACPSYLLASNLMSAPAVLAVSKVIQPEVQRSRQKDMNDFRFPPPEGSTLLESISSGAAQAVPVIFAIIANLIVFLAMVALFDAAIAFLASLIGFDGVTFNTLSGYMFFPLAYIMGV
;
A
#
# COMPACT_ATOMS: atom_id res chain seq x y z
N MET A 1 29.27 -13.18 -46.42
CA MET A 1 27.97 -13.53 -45.79
C MET A 1 28.07 -14.64 -44.75
N PHE A 2 28.90 -15.68 -44.95
CA PHE A 2 29.09 -16.77 -43.96
C PHE A 2 29.88 -16.41 -42.69
N GLU A 3 30.79 -15.43 -42.73
CA GLU A 3 31.56 -15.04 -41.54
C GLU A 3 30.75 -14.21 -40.54
N ALA A 4 29.78 -13.42 -41.01
CA ALA A 4 28.93 -12.59 -40.15
C ALA A 4 27.94 -13.42 -39.32
N SER A 5 27.42 -14.52 -39.86
CA SER A 5 26.53 -15.43 -39.12
C SER A 5 27.29 -16.27 -38.09
N ALA A 6 28.54 -16.67 -38.39
CA ALA A 6 29.42 -17.34 -37.44
C ALA A 6 29.80 -16.42 -36.27
N LEU A 7 30.17 -15.17 -36.55
CA LEU A 7 30.41 -14.12 -35.55
C LEU A 7 29.16 -13.81 -34.72
N HIS A 8 27.98 -13.75 -35.34
CA HIS A 8 26.72 -13.53 -34.61
C HIS A 8 26.38 -14.71 -33.68
N SER A 9 26.62 -15.95 -34.12
CA SER A 9 26.39 -17.14 -33.28
C SER A 9 27.38 -17.24 -32.11
N SER A 10 28.65 -16.86 -32.33
CA SER A 10 29.67 -16.87 -31.28
C SER A 10 29.47 -15.72 -30.29
N LEU A 11 29.04 -14.54 -30.76
CA LEU A 11 28.65 -13.42 -29.92
C LEU A 11 27.39 -13.72 -29.09
N CYS A 12 26.38 -14.40 -29.65
CA CYS A 12 25.21 -14.84 -28.89
C CYS A 12 25.57 -15.86 -27.82
N LYS A 13 26.39 -16.88 -28.15
CA LYS A 13 26.89 -17.85 -27.15
C LYS A 13 27.75 -17.19 -26.07
N TRP A 14 28.62 -16.24 -26.45
CA TRP A 14 29.42 -15.48 -25.50
C TRP A 14 28.57 -14.57 -24.61
N ARG A 15 27.56 -13.92 -25.20
CA ARG A 15 26.58 -13.10 -24.47
C ARG A 15 25.79 -13.94 -23.49
N ASP A 16 25.32 -15.13 -23.84
CA ASP A 16 24.52 -15.95 -22.93
C ASP A 16 25.35 -16.52 -21.77
N VAL A 17 26.62 -16.86 -22.01
CA VAL A 17 27.57 -17.29 -20.96
C VAL A 17 27.95 -16.14 -20.04
N ASN A 18 28.20 -14.95 -20.60
CA ASN A 18 28.64 -13.78 -19.83
C ASN A 18 27.53 -12.81 -19.45
N ALA A 19 26.26 -13.06 -19.80
CA ALA A 19 25.14 -12.15 -19.59
C ALA A 19 25.01 -11.75 -18.11
N LYS A 20 25.15 -12.72 -17.20
CA LYS A 20 25.10 -12.48 -15.76
C LYS A 20 26.27 -11.62 -15.29
N HIS A 21 27.49 -11.88 -15.77
CA HIS A 21 28.67 -11.10 -15.41
C HIS A 21 28.63 -9.68 -16.00
N LEU A 22 28.14 -9.53 -17.23
CA LEU A 22 27.96 -8.26 -17.92
C LEU A 22 26.87 -7.41 -17.24
N GLN A 23 25.74 -8.02 -16.85
CA GLN A 23 24.70 -7.36 -16.07
C GLN A 23 25.23 -6.89 -14.72
N ILE A 24 25.98 -7.74 -14.00
CA ILE A 24 26.59 -7.36 -12.73
C ILE A 24 27.58 -6.21 -12.93
N ALA A 25 28.43 -6.27 -13.95
CA ALA A 25 29.37 -5.20 -14.27
C ALA A 25 28.65 -3.87 -14.60
N CYS A 26 27.54 -3.94 -15.34
CA CYS A 26 26.73 -2.78 -15.68
C CYS A 26 26.06 -2.17 -14.42
N TYR A 27 25.50 -2.99 -13.53
CA TYR A 27 24.96 -2.52 -12.24
C TYR A 27 26.05 -1.90 -11.35
N MET A 28 27.25 -2.49 -11.33
CA MET A 28 28.39 -1.94 -10.59
C MET A 28 28.85 -0.60 -11.16
N LEU A 29 28.89 -0.44 -12.48
CA LEU A 29 29.20 0.82 -13.15
C LEU A 29 28.16 1.90 -12.84
N ILE A 30 26.88 1.58 -12.94
CA ILE A 30 25.78 2.48 -12.57
C ILE A 30 25.88 2.86 -11.09
N PHE A 31 26.18 1.90 -10.21
CA PHE A 31 26.33 2.15 -8.78
C PHE A 31 27.52 3.07 -8.49
N VAL A 32 28.68 2.84 -9.10
CA VAL A 32 29.86 3.70 -8.97
C VAL A 32 29.55 5.12 -9.48
N PHE A 33 28.89 5.23 -10.64
CA PHE A 33 28.46 6.51 -11.18
C PHE A 33 27.52 7.25 -10.22
N LEU A 34 26.51 6.57 -9.66
CA LEU A 34 25.59 7.14 -8.68
C LEU A 34 26.30 7.62 -7.41
N ASN A 35 27.32 6.90 -6.92
CA ASN A 35 28.12 7.33 -5.78
C ASN A 35 28.97 8.57 -6.12
N LEU A 36 29.54 8.64 -7.31
CA LEU A 36 30.29 9.82 -7.76
C LEU A 36 29.40 11.06 -7.87
N VAL A 37 28.20 10.90 -8.45
CA VAL A 37 27.18 11.96 -8.52
C VAL A 37 26.75 12.39 -7.12
N LEU A 38 26.59 11.45 -6.18
CA LEU A 38 26.26 11.78 -4.79
C LEU A 38 27.34 12.63 -4.12
N ILE A 39 28.61 12.26 -4.27
CA ILE A 39 29.73 13.02 -3.69
C ILE A 39 29.72 14.45 -4.24
N PHE A 40 29.57 14.60 -5.55
CA PHE A 40 29.51 15.92 -6.19
C PHE A 40 28.26 16.73 -5.74
N ALA A 41 27.10 16.07 -5.65
CA ALA A 41 25.86 16.71 -5.20
C ALA A 41 25.94 17.18 -3.74
N LEU A 42 26.57 16.39 -2.85
CA LEU A 42 26.76 16.75 -1.44
C LEU A 42 27.69 17.96 -1.27
N THR A 43 28.68 18.11 -2.15
CA THR A 43 29.57 19.28 -2.14
C THR A 43 28.92 20.54 -2.69
N HIS A 44 27.93 20.42 -3.59
CA HIS A 44 27.29 21.57 -4.21
C HIS A 44 26.09 22.09 -3.41
N ASP A 45 25.12 21.21 -3.10
CA ASP A 45 23.89 21.57 -2.40
C ASP A 45 23.42 20.39 -1.52
N PHE A 46 23.82 20.40 -0.24
CA PHE A 46 23.50 19.31 0.69
C PHE A 46 22.00 19.01 0.76
N ASN A 47 21.16 20.06 0.84
CA ASN A 47 19.71 19.91 0.96
C ASN A 47 19.06 19.24 -0.27
N LYS A 48 19.56 19.51 -1.48
CA LYS A 48 19.06 18.87 -2.71
C LYS A 48 19.59 17.45 -2.88
N ALA A 49 20.72 17.11 -2.24
CA ALA A 49 21.34 15.80 -2.31
C ALA A 49 20.72 14.77 -1.34
N ILE A 50 19.92 15.20 -0.35
CA ILE A 50 19.28 14.32 0.65
C ILE A 50 18.52 13.13 0.03
N PRO A 51 17.67 13.30 -1.02
CA PRO A 51 16.97 12.18 -1.64
C PRO A 51 17.91 11.11 -2.18
N LEU A 52 18.94 11.54 -2.91
CA LEU A 52 19.95 10.66 -3.50
C LEU A 52 20.77 9.96 -2.41
N LEU A 53 21.11 10.69 -1.34
CA LEU A 53 21.80 10.14 -0.17
C LEU A 53 20.99 9.03 0.49
N VAL A 54 19.69 9.23 0.72
CA VAL A 54 18.82 8.23 1.35
C VAL A 54 18.70 6.98 0.48
N ILE A 55 18.49 7.13 -0.83
CA ILE A 55 18.40 6.00 -1.76
C ILE A 55 19.71 5.20 -1.78
N LEU A 56 20.85 5.88 -1.91
CA LEU A 56 22.15 5.23 -1.88
C LEU A 56 22.47 4.62 -0.52
N ALA A 57 22.08 5.24 0.59
CA ALA A 57 22.25 4.70 1.93
C ALA A 57 21.45 3.39 2.10
N ILE A 58 20.22 3.34 1.58
CA ILE A 58 19.42 2.10 1.56
C ILE A 58 20.08 1.04 0.67
N CYS A 59 20.55 1.41 -0.53
CA CYS A 59 21.28 0.48 -1.41
C CYS A 59 22.55 -0.07 -0.75
N TRP A 60 23.34 0.80 -0.10
CA TRP A 60 24.52 0.42 0.68
C TRP A 60 24.15 -0.47 1.86
N LEU A 61 23.08 -0.15 2.60
CA LEU A 61 22.60 -0.98 3.70
C LEU A 61 22.22 -2.39 3.21
N ILE A 62 21.50 -2.49 2.10
CA ILE A 62 21.14 -3.79 1.49
C ILE A 62 22.37 -4.56 1.03
N LEU A 63 23.34 -3.88 0.40
CA LEU A 63 24.61 -4.48 -0.05
C LEU A 63 25.45 -4.95 1.12
N ILE A 64 25.58 -4.15 2.18
CA ILE A 64 26.30 -4.50 3.41
C ILE A 64 25.63 -5.70 4.06
N LEU A 65 24.30 -5.71 4.22
CA LEU A 65 23.57 -6.85 4.79
C LEU A 65 23.80 -8.14 3.97
N ARG A 66 23.85 -8.05 2.63
CA ARG A 66 24.18 -9.20 1.76
C ARG A 66 25.65 -9.62 1.85
N ALA A 67 26.58 -8.66 1.89
CA ALA A 67 28.01 -8.90 1.96
C ALA A 67 28.41 -9.51 3.31
N VAL A 68 27.89 -8.96 4.41
CA VAL A 68 28.02 -9.50 5.76
C VAL A 68 27.45 -10.93 5.83
N GLY A 69 26.33 -11.20 5.16
CA GLY A 69 25.79 -12.56 5.02
C GLY A 69 26.70 -13.55 4.28
N ARG A 70 27.62 -13.07 3.42
CA ARG A 70 28.62 -13.90 2.72
C ARG A 70 29.98 -13.98 3.42
N ILE A 71 30.39 -12.91 4.11
CA ILE A 71 31.72 -12.75 4.70
C ILE A 71 31.78 -13.34 6.11
N ILE A 72 30.67 -13.38 6.85
CA ILE A 72 30.67 -14.03 8.16
C ILE A 72 30.88 -15.54 7.96
N PRO A 73 31.92 -16.15 8.56
CA PRO A 73 32.15 -17.59 8.46
C PRO A 73 30.94 -18.34 9.04
N GLN A 74 30.57 -19.46 8.44
CA GLN A 74 29.40 -20.25 8.88
C GLN A 74 29.44 -20.53 10.39
N SER A 75 30.62 -20.71 10.99
CA SER A 75 30.83 -20.90 12.43
C SER A 75 30.34 -19.72 13.29
N PHE A 76 30.57 -18.47 12.85
CA PHE A 76 30.13 -17.27 13.55
C PHE A 76 28.66 -16.97 13.25
N GLN A 77 28.15 -17.30 12.05
CA GLN A 77 26.71 -17.30 11.81
C GLN A 77 25.98 -18.30 12.71
N HIS A 78 26.53 -19.49 12.96
CA HIS A 78 25.95 -20.46 13.89
C HIS A 78 26.11 -20.04 15.35
N GLY A 79 27.22 -19.38 15.72
CA GLY A 79 27.42 -18.82 17.07
C GLY A 79 26.51 -17.63 17.36
N PHE A 80 26.42 -16.67 16.45
CA PHE A 80 25.51 -15.54 16.50
C PHE A 80 24.06 -16.00 16.37
N ALA A 81 23.75 -16.99 15.52
CA ALA A 81 22.43 -17.60 15.45
C ALA A 81 22.10 -18.35 16.74
N ARG A 82 23.04 -19.02 17.43
CA ARG A 82 22.79 -19.63 18.75
C ARG A 82 22.58 -18.57 19.84
N LEU A 83 23.31 -17.45 19.79
CA LEU A 83 23.15 -16.31 20.72
C LEU A 83 21.84 -15.57 20.46
N LEU A 84 21.53 -15.26 19.20
CA LEU A 84 20.23 -14.78 18.76
C LEU A 84 19.16 -15.79 19.13
N GLN A 85 19.30 -17.09 18.90
CA GLN A 85 18.29 -18.11 19.24
C GLN A 85 18.12 -18.30 20.75
N LYS A 86 19.16 -18.05 21.56
CA LYS A 86 19.07 -17.94 23.03
C LYS A 86 18.35 -16.66 23.46
N ALA A 87 18.68 -15.51 22.87
CA ALA A 87 18.04 -14.22 23.13
C ALA A 87 16.62 -14.11 22.51
N ASN A 88 16.38 -14.90 21.46
CA ASN A 88 15.16 -15.09 20.69
C ASN A 88 14.49 -16.41 21.10
N SER A 89 14.74 -16.83 22.34
CA SER A 89 13.87 -17.76 23.05
C SER A 89 12.45 -17.22 22.95
N GLY A 90 11.49 -18.09 22.61
CA GLY A 90 10.09 -17.69 22.46
C GLY A 90 9.55 -16.95 23.70
N ARG A 91 10.12 -17.24 24.89
CA ARG A 91 9.79 -16.55 26.14
C ARG A 91 10.30 -15.11 26.16
N VAL A 92 11.56 -14.86 25.79
CA VAL A 92 12.14 -13.50 25.79
C VAL A 92 11.43 -12.62 24.77
N ARG A 93 11.11 -13.15 23.58
CA ARG A 93 10.34 -12.42 22.57
C ARG A 93 8.95 -12.04 23.09
N TYR A 94 8.25 -12.98 23.74
CA TYR A 94 6.94 -12.70 24.36
C TYR A 94 7.04 -11.64 25.44
N ILE A 95 8.04 -11.72 26.32
CA ILE A 95 8.24 -10.78 27.42
C ILE A 95 8.53 -9.37 26.87
N VAL A 96 9.43 -9.24 25.89
CA VAL A 96 9.75 -7.95 25.28
C VAL A 96 8.52 -7.39 24.56
N SER A 97 7.80 -8.18 23.77
CA SER A 97 6.58 -7.70 23.08
C SER A 97 5.44 -7.35 24.03
N ALA A 98 5.31 -8.08 25.15
CA ALA A 98 4.31 -7.78 26.16
C ALA A 98 4.68 -6.50 26.91
N SER A 99 5.94 -6.33 27.29
CA SER A 99 6.43 -5.12 27.96
C SER A 99 6.27 -3.88 27.09
N THR A 100 6.61 -3.95 25.79
CA THR A 100 6.43 -2.82 24.89
C THR A 100 4.96 -2.53 24.62
N GLY A 101 4.13 -3.56 24.45
CA GLY A 101 2.69 -3.43 24.31
C GLY A 101 2.05 -2.75 25.52
N ILE A 102 2.39 -3.18 26.74
CA ILE A 102 1.87 -2.59 27.98
C ILE A 102 2.28 -1.13 28.12
N ALA A 103 3.55 -0.79 27.84
CA ALA A 103 4.03 0.59 27.89
C ALA A 103 3.28 1.49 26.88
N LEU A 104 3.05 0.99 25.67
CA LEU A 104 2.26 1.67 24.64
C LEU A 104 0.80 1.85 25.06
N SER A 105 0.16 0.80 25.58
CA SER A 105 -1.21 0.87 26.07
C SER A 105 -1.35 1.84 27.25
N ALA A 106 -0.39 1.87 28.18
CA ALA A 106 -0.39 2.82 29.29
C ALA A 106 -0.25 4.27 28.78
N TYR A 107 0.60 4.51 27.78
CA TYR A 107 0.75 5.82 27.15
C TYR A 107 -0.54 6.26 26.42
N VAL A 108 -1.20 5.34 25.72
CA VAL A 108 -2.51 5.59 25.09
C VAL A 108 -3.54 5.98 26.14
N LEU A 109 -3.65 5.20 27.21
CA LEU A 109 -4.61 5.46 28.28
C LEU A 109 -4.34 6.81 28.95
N TYR A 110 -3.07 7.15 29.19
CA TYR A 110 -2.68 8.45 29.71
C TYR A 110 -3.16 9.60 28.80
N LEU A 111 -2.94 9.50 27.49
CA LEU A 111 -3.40 10.49 26.52
C LEU A 111 -4.94 10.59 26.47
N CYS A 112 -5.64 9.46 26.48
CA CYS A 112 -7.09 9.41 26.43
C CYS A 112 -7.75 10.00 27.67
N ILE A 113 -7.16 9.83 28.86
CA ILE A 113 -7.68 10.43 30.11
C ILE A 113 -7.60 11.96 30.07
N LEU A 114 -6.64 12.52 29.33
CA LEU A 114 -6.46 13.98 29.21
C LEU A 114 -7.46 14.64 28.24
N ASN A 115 -8.03 13.92 27.27
CA ASN A 115 -8.91 14.49 26.25
C ASN A 115 -10.17 13.63 26.04
N THR A 116 -11.34 14.22 26.28
CA THR A 116 -12.65 13.56 26.12
C THR A 116 -12.86 13.00 24.70
N VAL A 117 -12.46 13.73 23.66
CA VAL A 117 -12.58 13.29 22.26
C VAL A 117 -11.75 12.03 21.99
N GLN A 118 -10.53 11.96 22.53
CA GLN A 118 -9.67 10.79 22.37
C GLN A 118 -10.18 9.57 23.14
N LEU A 119 -10.87 9.81 24.26
CA LEU A 119 -11.56 8.75 24.99
C LEU A 119 -12.75 8.21 24.18
N ILE A 120 -13.52 9.08 23.52
CA ILE A 120 -14.61 8.67 22.62
C ILE A 120 -14.06 7.83 21.47
N SER A 121 -12.99 8.26 20.80
CA SER A 121 -12.37 7.46 19.73
C SER A 121 -11.85 6.10 20.22
N LEU A 122 -11.31 6.02 21.44
CA LEU A 122 -10.87 4.75 22.04
C LEU A 122 -12.07 3.83 22.32
N ALA A 123 -13.15 4.37 22.89
CA ALA A 123 -14.39 3.65 23.11
C ALA A 123 -15.01 3.18 21.78
N GLY A 124 -14.96 4.01 20.74
CA GLY A 124 -15.40 3.67 19.39
C GLY A 124 -14.60 2.52 18.78
N LEU A 125 -13.27 2.52 18.93
CA LEU A 125 -12.44 1.40 18.49
C LEU A 125 -12.86 0.09 19.18
N LEU A 126 -13.07 0.12 20.50
CA LEU A 126 -13.55 -1.04 21.25
C LEU A 126 -14.93 -1.49 20.77
N LEU A 127 -15.84 -0.54 20.52
CA LEU A 127 -17.17 -0.83 20.00
C LEU A 127 -17.12 -1.47 18.61
N LEU A 128 -16.26 -1.00 17.70
CA LEU A 128 -16.08 -1.61 16.38
C LEU A 128 -15.53 -3.04 16.47
N ILE A 129 -14.64 -3.31 17.43
CA ILE A 129 -14.16 -4.67 17.70
C ILE A 129 -15.30 -5.54 18.24
N VAL A 130 -16.15 -5.02 19.13
CA VAL A 130 -17.33 -5.73 19.64
C VAL A 130 -18.32 -6.01 18.51
N ILE A 131 -18.61 -5.05 17.64
CA ILE A 131 -19.47 -5.26 16.46
C ILE A 131 -18.88 -6.34 15.56
N SER A 132 -17.56 -6.33 15.34
CA SER A 132 -16.88 -7.37 14.55
C SER A 132 -17.01 -8.76 15.19
N LEU A 133 -16.96 -8.85 16.52
CA LEU A 133 -17.16 -10.10 17.27
C LEU A 133 -18.62 -10.59 17.20
N LEU A 134 -19.59 -9.68 17.24
CA LEU A 134 -21.02 -10.01 17.11
C LEU A 134 -21.36 -10.51 15.70
N LEU A 135 -20.68 -9.99 14.67
CA LEU A 135 -20.80 -10.44 13.29
C LEU A 135 -19.91 -11.66 12.96
N SER A 136 -19.22 -12.22 13.95
CA SER A 136 -18.32 -13.37 13.74
C SER A 136 -19.10 -14.65 13.50
N ASN A 137 -18.67 -15.43 12.49
CA ASN A 137 -19.26 -16.74 12.21
C ASN A 137 -18.96 -17.79 13.30
N ASP A 138 -17.80 -17.68 13.97
CA ASP A 138 -17.34 -18.65 14.97
C ASP A 138 -16.60 -17.92 16.13
N PRO A 139 -17.30 -17.15 16.99
CA PRO A 139 -16.67 -16.28 18.00
C PRO A 139 -15.78 -17.05 18.98
N ALA A 140 -16.08 -18.33 19.25
CA ALA A 140 -15.28 -19.19 20.12
C ALA A 140 -13.91 -19.58 19.54
N LYS A 141 -13.74 -19.53 18.21
CA LYS A 141 -12.49 -19.93 17.52
C LYS A 141 -11.62 -18.74 17.14
N VAL A 142 -12.01 -17.51 17.53
CA VAL A 142 -11.26 -16.29 17.27
C VAL A 142 -9.85 -16.39 17.88
N LYS A 143 -8.84 -16.26 17.03
CA LYS A 143 -7.45 -16.14 17.47
C LYS A 143 -7.19 -14.68 17.84
N TRP A 144 -6.94 -14.42 19.12
CA TRP A 144 -6.69 -13.07 19.63
C TRP A 144 -5.38 -12.45 19.16
N LYS A 145 -4.41 -13.27 18.73
CA LYS A 145 -3.09 -12.79 18.31
C LYS A 145 -3.17 -11.82 17.10
N PRO A 146 -3.81 -12.15 15.96
CA PRO A 146 -4.04 -11.20 14.87
C PRO A 146 -4.76 -9.92 15.31
N LEU A 147 -5.81 -10.03 16.15
CA LEU A 147 -6.56 -8.86 16.60
C LEU A 147 -5.67 -7.89 17.40
N LEU A 148 -5.00 -8.38 18.45
CA LEU A 148 -4.16 -7.56 19.32
C LEU A 148 -2.95 -6.98 18.58
N TRP A 149 -2.26 -7.80 17.77
CA TRP A 149 -1.14 -7.31 16.97
C TRP A 149 -1.57 -6.35 15.87
N GLY A 150 -2.74 -6.54 15.26
CA GLY A 150 -3.23 -5.65 14.22
C GLY A 150 -3.52 -4.25 14.77
N VAL A 151 -4.23 -4.17 15.89
CA VAL A 151 -4.48 -2.91 16.60
C VAL A 151 -3.17 -2.26 17.05
N LEU A 152 -2.24 -3.05 17.61
CA LEU A 152 -0.94 -2.53 18.05
C LEU A 152 -0.11 -1.98 16.86
N LEU A 153 -0.02 -2.72 15.76
CA LEU A 153 0.73 -2.29 14.56
C LEU A 153 0.09 -1.06 13.91
N GLN A 154 -1.24 -1.00 13.84
CA GLN A 154 -1.98 0.16 13.36
C GLN A 154 -1.65 1.39 14.22
N TYR A 155 -1.66 1.24 15.55
CA TYR A 155 -1.31 2.32 16.46
C TYR A 155 0.15 2.74 16.33
N VAL A 156 1.10 1.79 16.26
CA VAL A 156 2.53 2.09 16.10
C VAL A 156 2.80 2.82 14.78
N ALA A 157 2.15 2.39 13.69
CA ALA A 157 2.24 3.06 12.39
C ALA A 157 1.67 4.49 12.49
N GLY A 158 0.48 4.65 13.06
CA GLY A 158 -0.15 5.95 13.26
C GLY A 158 0.68 6.88 14.16
N PHE A 159 1.24 6.38 15.27
CA PHE A 159 2.10 7.16 16.15
C PHE A 159 3.37 7.64 15.43
N THR A 160 4.01 6.74 14.67
CA THR A 160 5.24 7.03 13.93
C THR A 160 5.00 8.09 12.85
N VAL A 161 3.89 7.99 12.12
CA VAL A 161 3.60 8.87 10.99
C VAL A 161 2.89 10.16 11.39
N LEU A 162 2.01 10.14 12.39
CA LEU A 162 1.12 11.25 12.75
C LEU A 162 1.47 11.96 14.06
N LYS A 163 2.31 11.40 14.94
CA LYS A 163 2.67 12.03 16.23
C LYS A 163 4.16 12.26 16.41
N TRP A 164 5.01 11.35 15.97
CA TRP A 164 6.45 11.51 16.07
C TRP A 164 6.92 12.56 15.05
N ARG A 165 7.40 13.72 15.55
CA ARG A 165 7.92 14.83 14.72
C ARG A 165 8.85 14.41 13.57
N THR A 166 9.91 13.64 13.85
CA THR A 166 10.83 13.15 12.81
C THR A 166 10.14 12.23 11.81
N GLY A 167 9.24 11.36 12.29
CA GLY A 167 8.47 10.46 11.44
C GLY A 167 7.48 11.22 10.54
N GLN A 168 6.79 12.24 11.06
CA GLN A 168 5.95 13.15 10.28
C GLN A 168 6.74 13.84 9.16
N ILE A 169 7.91 14.41 9.48
CA ILE A 169 8.76 15.10 8.49
C ILE A 169 9.21 14.13 7.39
N ALA A 170 9.71 12.95 7.78
CA ALA A 170 10.15 11.94 6.82
C ALA A 170 8.99 11.44 5.94
N PHE A 171 7.82 11.23 6.54
CA PHE A 171 6.65 10.74 5.83
C PHE A 171 6.04 11.79 4.90
N GLN A 172 5.98 13.05 5.34
CA GLN A 172 5.53 14.17 4.52
C GLN A 172 6.47 14.37 3.33
N TRP A 173 7.78 14.26 3.54
CA TRP A 173 8.76 14.29 2.46
C TRP A 173 8.51 13.15 1.45
N ALA A 174 8.35 11.91 1.92
CA ALA A 174 8.08 10.76 1.05
C ALA A 174 6.76 10.93 0.27
N THR A 175 5.73 11.44 0.94
CA THR A 175 4.43 11.76 0.33
C THR A 175 4.56 12.82 -0.75
N GLN A 176 5.32 13.90 -0.50
CA GLN A 176 5.57 14.95 -1.50
C GLN A 176 6.30 14.40 -2.72
N GLN A 177 7.28 13.51 -2.53
CA GLN A 177 7.94 12.85 -3.66
C GLN A 177 6.95 12.04 -4.49
N LEU A 178 6.01 11.33 -3.86
CA LEU A 178 4.95 10.60 -4.57
C LEU A 178 4.07 11.56 -5.37
N VAL A 179 3.65 12.69 -4.79
CA VAL A 179 2.85 13.71 -5.49
C VAL A 179 3.61 14.33 -6.67
N THR A 180 4.87 14.72 -6.47
CA THR A 180 5.73 15.23 -7.54
C THR A 180 5.90 14.19 -8.65
N PHE A 181 6.11 12.94 -8.29
CA PHE A 181 6.24 11.85 -9.25
C PHE A 181 4.96 11.67 -10.08
N LEU A 182 3.78 11.72 -9.46
CA LEU A 182 2.49 11.62 -10.15
C LEU A 182 2.21 12.84 -11.03
N SER A 183 2.75 14.01 -10.68
CA SER A 183 2.59 15.24 -11.46
C SER A 183 3.25 15.17 -12.84
N TYR A 184 4.21 14.25 -13.07
CA TYR A 184 4.80 14.03 -14.40
C TYR A 184 3.79 13.55 -15.44
N THR A 185 2.66 12.99 -15.01
CA THR A 185 1.53 12.67 -15.89
C THR A 185 1.10 13.88 -16.72
N ASN A 186 1.17 15.09 -16.15
CA ASN A 186 0.74 16.33 -16.81
C ASN A 186 1.44 16.57 -18.15
N ASN A 187 2.69 16.10 -18.32
CA ASN A 187 3.40 16.20 -19.59
C ASN A 187 2.73 15.37 -20.69
N GLY A 188 2.28 14.15 -20.36
CA GLY A 188 1.54 13.30 -21.28
C GLY A 188 0.12 13.82 -21.53
N THR A 189 -0.56 14.25 -20.46
CA THR A 189 -1.93 14.77 -20.55
C THR A 189 -2.01 16.03 -21.40
N LYS A 190 -1.03 16.95 -21.26
CA LYS A 190 -0.92 18.15 -22.09
C LYS A 190 -0.66 17.84 -23.56
N LEU A 191 0.11 16.80 -23.86
CA LEU A 191 0.35 16.40 -25.26
C LEU A 191 -0.92 15.81 -25.91
N VAL A 192 -1.67 14.99 -25.17
CA VAL A 192 -2.84 14.26 -25.70
C VAL A 192 -4.08 15.14 -25.76
N PHE A 193 -4.31 15.98 -24.75
CA PHE A 193 -5.54 16.77 -24.61
C PHE A 193 -5.31 18.28 -24.78
N ASP A 194 -4.10 18.70 -25.13
CA ASP A 194 -3.70 20.08 -25.33
C ASP A 194 -4.05 20.98 -24.13
N PHE A 195 -4.90 22.00 -24.33
CA PHE A 195 -5.32 22.94 -23.29
C PHE A 195 -6.51 22.47 -22.45
N VAL A 196 -7.17 21.34 -22.78
CA VAL A 196 -8.39 20.91 -22.06
C VAL A 196 -8.18 20.68 -20.56
N PRO A 197 -7.06 20.06 -20.09
CA PRO A 197 -6.81 19.88 -18.67
C PRO A 197 -6.44 21.18 -17.95
N ASN A 198 -5.87 22.15 -18.66
CA ASN A 198 -5.44 23.44 -18.11
C ASN A 198 -5.89 24.55 -19.07
N PRO A 199 -7.21 24.84 -19.11
CA PRO A 199 -7.72 25.89 -19.98
C PRO A 199 -7.09 27.23 -19.55
N PRO A 200 -6.93 28.18 -20.49
CA PRO A 200 -6.50 29.52 -20.13
C PRO A 200 -7.45 30.09 -19.06
N ASN A 201 -6.90 30.81 -18.07
CA ASN A 201 -7.62 31.39 -16.92
C ASN A 201 -8.59 32.52 -17.32
N ILE A 202 -9.49 32.24 -18.25
CA ILE A 202 -10.57 33.11 -18.69
C ILE A 202 -11.78 32.69 -17.86
N CYS A 203 -12.29 33.60 -17.03
CA CYS A 203 -13.48 33.38 -16.18
C CYS A 203 -13.34 32.32 -15.07
N GLY A 204 -12.12 31.93 -14.67
CA GLY A 204 -11.92 30.95 -13.59
C GLY A 204 -12.39 29.53 -13.94
N ILE A 205 -12.46 29.20 -15.24
CA ILE A 205 -12.82 27.86 -15.70
C ILE A 205 -11.67 26.91 -15.36
N GLU A 206 -11.93 25.91 -14.51
CA GLU A 206 -11.00 24.82 -14.26
C GLU A 206 -11.19 23.70 -15.31
N GLY A 207 -10.12 22.97 -15.59
CA GLY A 207 -10.18 21.83 -16.52
C GLY A 207 -11.14 20.74 -16.02
N PRO A 208 -11.90 20.07 -16.90
CA PRO A 208 -12.84 19.04 -16.45
C PRO A 208 -12.10 17.90 -15.74
N PHE A 209 -12.68 17.45 -14.62
CA PHE A 209 -12.13 16.39 -13.77
C PHE A 209 -11.59 15.18 -14.55
N SER A 210 -12.33 14.72 -15.55
CA SER A 210 -11.98 13.54 -16.35
C SER A 210 -10.67 13.70 -17.13
N PHE A 211 -10.30 14.93 -17.49
CA PHE A 211 -9.08 15.23 -18.26
C PHE A 211 -7.92 15.69 -17.39
N THR A 212 -8.18 16.11 -16.15
CA THR A 212 -7.12 16.54 -15.20
C THR A 212 -6.62 15.39 -14.34
N SER A 213 -7.52 14.60 -13.76
CA SER A 213 -7.18 13.73 -12.64
C SER A 213 -7.14 12.24 -13.00
N LEU A 214 -8.04 11.78 -13.87
CA LEU A 214 -8.10 10.37 -14.30
C LEU A 214 -6.87 9.89 -15.10
N PRO A 215 -6.20 10.70 -15.94
CA PRO A 215 -5.00 10.27 -16.65
C PRO A 215 -3.87 9.78 -15.73
N VAL A 216 -3.86 10.22 -14.46
CA VAL A 216 -2.86 9.77 -13.47
C VAL A 216 -3.00 8.27 -13.19
N ILE A 217 -4.20 7.70 -13.34
CA ILE A 217 -4.45 6.26 -13.23
C ILE A 217 -3.72 5.50 -14.34
N ILE A 218 -3.70 6.03 -15.57
CA ILE A 218 -2.98 5.41 -16.71
C ILE A 218 -1.48 5.35 -16.42
N PHE A 219 -0.92 6.48 -15.98
CA PHE A 219 0.50 6.58 -15.67
C PHE A 219 0.90 5.65 -14.51
N PHE A 220 0.11 5.65 -13.43
CA PHE A 220 0.37 4.81 -12.27
C PHE A 220 0.26 3.32 -12.60
N SER A 221 -0.76 2.90 -13.34
CA SER A 221 -0.92 1.50 -13.79
C SER A 221 0.26 1.04 -14.65
N SER A 222 0.67 1.88 -15.62
CA SER A 222 1.84 1.62 -16.47
C SER A 222 3.13 1.45 -15.66
N LEU A 223 3.32 2.29 -14.64
CA LEU A 223 4.44 2.17 -13.71
C LEU A 223 4.39 0.88 -12.90
N CYS A 224 3.23 0.54 -12.34
CA CYS A 224 3.05 -0.68 -11.57
C CYS A 224 3.41 -1.91 -12.42
N SER A 225 2.96 -1.97 -13.68
CA SER A 225 3.35 -3.03 -14.61
C SER A 225 4.85 -3.05 -14.91
N ALA A 226 5.48 -1.87 -15.04
CA ALA A 226 6.93 -1.77 -15.22
C ALA A 226 7.71 -2.28 -13.99
N LEU A 227 7.32 -1.85 -12.79
CA LEU A 227 7.94 -2.27 -11.53
C LEU A 227 7.71 -3.76 -11.24
N TYR A 228 6.56 -4.30 -11.67
CA TYR A 228 6.24 -5.71 -11.59
C TYR A 228 7.12 -6.54 -12.54
N TYR A 229 7.32 -6.08 -13.79
CA TYR A 229 8.26 -6.70 -14.73
C TYR A 229 9.70 -6.70 -14.20
N LEU A 230 10.12 -5.62 -13.54
CA LEU A 230 11.46 -5.50 -12.95
C LEU A 230 11.68 -6.33 -11.67
N GLY A 231 10.63 -6.97 -11.11
CA GLY A 231 10.74 -7.75 -9.88
C GLY A 231 10.76 -6.93 -8.58
N ILE A 232 10.60 -5.60 -8.67
CA ILE A 232 10.73 -4.68 -7.53
C ILE A 232 9.52 -4.82 -6.60
N VAL A 233 8.31 -4.88 -7.17
CA VAL A 233 7.05 -5.01 -6.42
C VAL A 233 7.07 -6.30 -5.60
N GLN A 234 7.43 -7.43 -6.21
CA GLN A 234 7.48 -8.73 -5.56
C GLN A 234 8.49 -8.72 -4.42
N TRP A 235 9.69 -8.17 -4.63
CA TRP A 235 10.69 -8.08 -3.58
C TRP A 235 10.19 -7.27 -2.38
N PHE A 236 9.58 -6.11 -2.63
CA PHE A 236 9.09 -5.22 -1.57
C PHE A 236 7.88 -5.80 -0.83
N LEU A 237 6.88 -6.29 -1.55
CA LEU A 237 5.66 -6.88 -0.98
C LEU A 237 5.98 -8.11 -0.13
N VAL A 238 6.88 -8.99 -0.58
CA VAL A 238 7.30 -10.16 0.20
C VAL A 238 7.92 -9.74 1.54
N LYS A 239 8.65 -8.62 1.61
CA LYS A 239 9.23 -8.15 2.88
C LYS A 239 8.16 -7.67 3.87
N ILE A 240 7.19 -6.89 3.40
CA ILE A 240 6.06 -6.45 4.23
C ILE A 240 5.21 -7.65 4.64
N ALA A 241 4.95 -8.56 3.72
CA ALA A 241 4.17 -9.77 3.97
C ALA A 241 4.81 -10.67 5.04
N ILE A 242 6.12 -10.89 4.97
CA ILE A 242 6.86 -11.64 6.00
C ILE A 242 6.77 -10.93 7.36
N PHE A 243 6.86 -9.60 7.38
CA PHE A 243 6.71 -8.82 8.60
C PHE A 243 5.31 -8.98 9.23
N LEU A 244 4.24 -8.85 8.43
CA LEU A 244 2.86 -9.04 8.86
C LEU A 244 2.59 -10.50 9.30
N GLN A 245 3.02 -11.47 8.50
CA GLN A 245 2.89 -12.89 8.80
C GLN A 245 3.56 -13.24 10.14
N TYR A 246 4.78 -12.76 10.37
CA TYR A 246 5.52 -13.07 11.58
C TYR A 246 4.89 -12.43 12.84
N THR A 247 4.45 -11.18 12.73
CA THR A 247 3.84 -10.44 13.83
C THR A 247 2.43 -10.96 14.14
N MET A 248 1.54 -11.00 13.15
CA MET A 248 0.12 -11.35 13.32
C MET A 248 -0.11 -12.87 13.37
N GLY A 249 0.78 -13.68 12.79
CA GLY A 249 0.62 -15.14 12.70
C GLY A 249 -0.37 -15.58 11.62
N THR A 250 -0.62 -14.72 10.64
CA THR A 250 -1.43 -14.93 9.44
C THR A 250 -0.68 -15.79 8.41
N THR A 251 -1.39 -16.27 7.39
CA THR A 251 -0.79 -17.06 6.30
C THR A 251 -0.05 -16.17 5.31
N ALA A 252 0.82 -16.77 4.50
CA ALA A 252 1.65 -15.98 3.57
C ALA A 252 0.79 -15.29 2.52
N ALA A 253 -0.25 -15.98 2.02
CA ALA A 253 -1.12 -15.49 0.98
C ALA A 253 -1.92 -14.25 1.43
N GLU A 254 -2.57 -14.29 2.59
CA GLU A 254 -3.35 -13.14 3.08
C GLU A 254 -2.47 -11.98 3.52
N SER A 255 -1.29 -12.26 4.08
CA SER A 255 -0.33 -11.22 4.48
C SER A 255 0.25 -10.52 3.26
N LEU A 256 0.49 -11.28 2.19
CA LEU A 256 0.92 -10.74 0.91
C LEU A 256 -0.17 -9.92 0.25
N ASN A 257 -1.42 -10.38 0.29
CA ASN A 257 -2.54 -9.59 -0.21
C ASN A 257 -2.72 -8.29 0.58
N ALA A 258 -2.71 -8.34 1.91
CA ALA A 258 -2.80 -7.15 2.75
C ALA A 258 -1.66 -6.17 2.50
N ALA A 259 -0.44 -6.66 2.29
CA ALA A 259 0.71 -5.83 1.90
C ALA A 259 0.54 -5.22 0.49
N ALA A 260 0.03 -6.01 -0.45
CA ALA A 260 -0.24 -5.59 -1.82
C ALA A 260 -1.29 -4.49 -1.87
N SER A 261 -2.38 -4.64 -1.11
CA SER A 261 -3.49 -3.68 -1.04
C SER A 261 -3.10 -2.29 -0.52
N ILE A 262 -1.92 -2.12 0.09
CA ILE A 262 -1.36 -0.80 0.43
C ILE A 262 -1.05 0.03 -0.82
N PHE A 263 -0.80 -0.62 -1.96
CA PHE A 263 -0.40 0.05 -3.20
C PHE A 263 -1.29 -0.31 -4.39
N LEU A 264 -1.77 -1.55 -4.41
CA LEU A 264 -2.55 -2.13 -5.49
C LEU A 264 -4.04 -2.07 -5.14
N GLY A 265 -4.87 -1.74 -6.12
CA GLY A 265 -6.32 -1.72 -5.94
C GLY A 265 -6.92 -3.12 -5.75
N PRO A 266 -8.22 -3.21 -5.42
CA PRO A 266 -8.91 -4.48 -5.26
C PRO A 266 -8.80 -5.39 -6.51
N THR A 267 -8.87 -4.80 -7.70
CA THR A 267 -8.76 -5.52 -8.98
C THR A 267 -7.33 -6.00 -9.23
N GLU A 268 -6.34 -5.16 -9.01
CA GLU A 268 -4.91 -5.47 -9.22
C GLU A 268 -4.41 -6.50 -8.20
N ALA A 269 -4.82 -6.38 -6.94
CA ALA A 269 -4.54 -7.34 -5.89
C ALA A 269 -5.17 -8.71 -6.21
N ALA A 270 -6.41 -8.75 -6.70
CA ALA A 270 -7.05 -10.00 -7.11
C ALA A 270 -6.30 -10.70 -8.26
N VAL A 271 -5.79 -9.94 -9.25
CA VAL A 271 -4.96 -10.49 -10.33
C VAL A 271 -3.65 -11.07 -9.78
N MET A 272 -2.99 -10.37 -8.85
CA MET A 272 -1.78 -10.87 -8.19
C MET A 272 -2.05 -12.19 -7.44
N MET A 273 -3.23 -12.32 -6.83
CA MET A 273 -3.64 -13.51 -6.07
C MET A 273 -4.27 -14.62 -6.92
N LYS A 274 -4.42 -14.43 -8.24
CA LYS A 274 -5.18 -15.34 -9.15
C LYS A 274 -4.86 -16.82 -8.98
N HIS A 275 -3.57 -17.18 -8.90
CA HIS A 275 -3.16 -18.58 -8.76
C HIS A 275 -3.37 -19.14 -7.35
N SER A 276 -3.37 -18.27 -6.35
CA SER A 276 -3.46 -18.60 -4.93
C SER A 276 -4.91 -18.71 -4.44
N LEU A 277 -5.84 -17.94 -5.04
CA LEU A 277 -7.27 -17.93 -4.69
C LEU A 277 -7.90 -19.33 -4.69
N ASN A 278 -7.54 -20.18 -5.67
CA ASN A 278 -8.07 -21.55 -5.76
C ASN A 278 -7.65 -22.46 -4.60
N SER A 279 -6.60 -22.09 -3.88
CA SER A 279 -6.07 -22.89 -2.77
C SER A 279 -6.33 -22.28 -1.40
N MET A 280 -6.96 -21.10 -1.35
CA MET A 280 -7.24 -20.38 -0.13
C MET A 280 -8.42 -20.98 0.65
N THR A 281 -8.37 -20.83 1.96
CA THR A 281 -9.51 -21.11 2.84
C THR A 281 -10.52 -19.95 2.79
N GLU A 282 -11.73 -20.17 3.28
CA GLU A 282 -12.75 -19.11 3.34
C GLU A 282 -12.30 -17.89 4.17
N SER A 283 -11.51 -18.11 5.23
CA SER A 283 -10.96 -17.03 6.07
C SER A 283 -9.89 -16.23 5.32
N GLU A 284 -9.05 -16.89 4.51
CA GLU A 284 -8.07 -16.21 3.65
C GLU A 284 -8.73 -15.41 2.53
N ILE A 285 -9.82 -15.93 1.94
CA ILE A 285 -10.63 -15.21 0.95
C ILE A 285 -11.31 -14.00 1.60
N MET A 286 -11.89 -14.15 2.80
CA MET A 286 -12.47 -13.04 3.54
C MET A 286 -11.43 -11.95 3.82
N ALA A 287 -10.23 -12.31 4.28
CA ALA A 287 -9.14 -11.35 4.47
C ALA A 287 -8.75 -10.64 3.16
N THR A 288 -8.73 -11.37 2.05
CA THR A 288 -8.41 -10.84 0.73
C THR A 288 -9.46 -9.82 0.26
N LEU A 289 -10.75 -10.15 0.39
CA LEU A 289 -11.86 -9.27 0.03
C LEU A 289 -11.92 -8.05 0.94
N THR A 290 -11.79 -8.24 2.26
CA THR A 290 -11.78 -7.15 3.24
C THR A 290 -10.66 -6.16 2.95
N ALA A 291 -9.47 -6.65 2.56
CA ALA A 291 -8.36 -5.79 2.14
C ALA A 291 -8.72 -4.94 0.92
N GLY A 292 -9.35 -5.55 -0.08
CA GLY A 292 -9.80 -4.84 -1.28
C GLY A 292 -10.80 -3.72 -0.97
N PHE A 293 -11.77 -3.94 -0.07
CA PHE A 293 -12.79 -2.94 0.25
C PHE A 293 -12.31 -1.86 1.23
N ALA A 294 -11.35 -2.16 2.09
CA ALA A 294 -10.89 -1.24 3.13
C ALA A 294 -9.71 -0.35 2.71
N MET A 295 -9.03 -0.67 1.62
CA MET A 295 -7.83 0.03 1.16
C MET A 295 -8.04 0.68 -0.20
N ILE A 296 -7.29 1.76 -0.42
CA ILE A 296 -7.35 2.55 -1.64
C ILE A 296 -6.16 2.15 -2.54
N SER A 297 -6.37 2.08 -3.86
CA SER A 297 -5.28 1.86 -4.81
C SER A 297 -4.36 3.08 -4.90
N GLY A 298 -3.09 2.88 -5.24
CA GLY A 298 -2.17 3.99 -5.49
C GLY A 298 -2.59 4.87 -6.67
N SER A 299 -3.38 4.34 -7.61
CA SER A 299 -4.00 5.10 -8.69
C SER A 299 -5.10 6.04 -8.19
N LEU A 300 -5.92 5.61 -7.22
CA LEU A 300 -6.94 6.44 -6.59
C LEU A 300 -6.36 7.41 -5.55
N PHE A 301 -5.19 7.12 -4.96
CA PHE A 301 -4.47 8.07 -4.12
C PHE A 301 -4.22 9.40 -4.86
N ALA A 302 -3.75 9.32 -6.11
CA ALA A 302 -3.50 10.50 -6.92
C ALA A 302 -4.77 11.30 -7.20
N LEU A 303 -5.87 10.57 -7.43
CA LEU A 303 -7.19 11.12 -7.69
C LEU A 303 -7.72 11.91 -6.48
N TYR A 304 -7.68 11.31 -5.29
CA TYR A 304 -8.14 11.98 -4.08
C TYR A 304 -7.28 13.17 -3.70
N ASN A 305 -5.96 13.11 -3.94
CA ASN A 305 -5.09 14.26 -3.78
C ASN A 305 -5.47 15.41 -4.76
N ALA A 306 -5.87 15.09 -5.99
CA ALA A 306 -6.35 16.09 -6.94
C ALA A 306 -7.69 16.73 -6.50
N PHE A 307 -8.52 16.01 -5.75
CA PHE A 307 -9.71 16.57 -5.08
C PHE A 307 -9.39 17.44 -3.84
N GLY A 308 -8.12 17.61 -3.50
CA GLY A 308 -7.70 18.42 -2.35
C GLY A 308 -7.63 17.65 -1.03
N ALA A 309 -7.76 16.32 -1.03
CA ALA A 309 -7.52 15.53 0.16
C ALA A 309 -6.03 15.54 0.53
N CYS A 310 -5.72 15.62 1.83
CA CYS A 310 -4.33 15.66 2.29
C CYS A 310 -3.59 14.36 1.94
N PRO A 311 -2.53 14.39 1.12
CA PRO A 311 -1.88 13.18 0.65
C PRO A 311 -1.18 12.44 1.79
N SER A 312 -0.72 13.15 2.82
CA SER A 312 -0.10 12.52 3.99
C SER A 312 -1.10 11.70 4.78
N TYR A 313 -2.36 12.14 4.86
CA TYR A 313 -3.40 11.35 5.54
C TYR A 313 -3.86 10.16 4.71
N LEU A 314 -3.98 10.29 3.37
CA LEU A 314 -4.34 9.19 2.48
C LEU A 314 -3.30 8.06 2.51
N LEU A 315 -2.01 8.40 2.45
CA LEU A 315 -0.96 7.38 2.48
C LEU A 315 -0.83 6.75 3.87
N ALA A 316 -0.98 7.55 4.93
CA ALA A 316 -0.93 7.05 6.31
C ALA A 316 -2.10 6.12 6.60
N SER A 317 -3.32 6.47 6.17
CA SER A 317 -4.50 5.63 6.37
C SER A 317 -4.32 4.28 5.66
N ASN A 318 -3.79 4.25 4.45
CA ASN A 318 -3.59 2.99 3.73
C ASN A 318 -2.56 2.07 4.41
N LEU A 319 -1.46 2.64 4.89
CA LEU A 319 -0.46 1.89 5.66
C LEU A 319 -1.03 1.33 6.97
N MET A 320 -1.88 2.11 7.64
CA MET A 320 -2.56 1.72 8.88
C MET A 320 -3.65 0.65 8.64
N SER A 321 -4.29 0.65 7.47
CA SER A 321 -5.34 -0.30 7.11
C SER A 321 -4.82 -1.73 6.93
N ALA A 322 -3.58 -1.95 6.48
CA ALA A 322 -3.02 -3.29 6.29
C ALA A 322 -3.12 -4.23 7.52
N PRO A 323 -2.61 -3.84 8.70
CA PRO A 323 -2.80 -4.66 9.91
C PRO A 323 -4.24 -4.62 10.43
N ALA A 324 -4.99 -3.53 10.25
CA ALA A 324 -6.37 -3.41 10.72
C ALA A 324 -7.32 -4.38 10.00
N VAL A 325 -7.17 -4.51 8.68
CA VAL A 325 -7.94 -5.44 7.86
C VAL A 325 -7.71 -6.88 8.29
N LEU A 326 -6.46 -7.27 8.52
CA LEU A 326 -6.14 -8.62 8.97
C LEU A 326 -6.70 -8.89 10.38
N ALA A 327 -6.75 -7.88 11.25
CA ALA A 327 -7.40 -8.01 12.55
C ALA A 327 -8.91 -8.23 12.42
N VAL A 328 -9.61 -7.34 11.70
CA VAL A 328 -11.07 -7.38 11.57
C VAL A 328 -11.53 -8.62 10.80
N SER A 329 -10.89 -8.95 9.68
CA SER A 329 -11.27 -10.12 8.87
C SER A 329 -11.10 -11.44 9.64
N LYS A 330 -10.07 -11.57 10.49
CA LYS A 330 -9.86 -12.76 11.33
C LYS A 330 -10.78 -12.84 12.55
N VAL A 331 -11.36 -11.73 12.97
CA VAL A 331 -12.44 -11.74 13.96
C VAL A 331 -13.75 -12.17 13.30
N ILE A 332 -14.11 -11.59 12.15
CA ILE A 332 -15.37 -11.89 11.46
C ILE A 332 -15.37 -13.34 10.93
N GLN A 333 -14.30 -13.77 10.27
CA GLN A 333 -14.14 -15.12 9.76
C GLN A 333 -12.87 -15.76 10.32
N PRO A 334 -12.94 -16.42 11.50
CA PRO A 334 -11.78 -17.08 12.10
C PRO A 334 -11.24 -18.23 11.25
N GLU A 335 -9.93 -18.45 11.32
CA GLU A 335 -9.27 -19.53 10.58
C GLU A 335 -9.51 -20.90 11.25
N VAL A 336 -10.45 -21.66 10.68
CA VAL A 336 -10.80 -23.02 11.13
C VAL A 336 -10.16 -24.12 10.29
N GLN A 337 -9.83 -23.82 9.03
CA GLN A 337 -9.25 -24.78 8.08
C GLN A 337 -7.72 -24.76 8.15
N ARG A 338 -7.08 -25.85 7.72
CA ARG A 338 -5.62 -25.89 7.58
C ARG A 338 -5.24 -25.27 6.25
N SER A 339 -4.67 -24.07 6.27
CA SER A 339 -4.15 -23.40 5.08
C SER A 339 -3.10 -24.24 4.36
N ARG A 340 -3.20 -24.26 3.03
CA ARG A 340 -2.24 -24.89 2.11
C ARG A 340 -1.11 -23.94 1.69
N GLN A 341 -1.20 -22.66 2.04
CA GLN A 341 -0.26 -21.60 1.66
C GLN A 341 0.29 -20.88 2.89
N LYS A 342 0.81 -21.70 3.82
CA LYS A 342 1.34 -21.17 5.07
C LYS A 342 2.70 -20.50 4.86
N ASP A 343 3.57 -21.07 4.04
CA ASP A 343 4.92 -20.55 3.85
C ASP A 343 5.02 -19.67 2.60
N MET A 344 5.84 -18.61 2.68
CA MET A 344 6.03 -17.67 1.58
C MET A 344 6.62 -18.33 0.32
N ASN A 345 7.34 -19.44 0.49
CA ASN A 345 7.91 -20.21 -0.62
C ASN A 345 6.86 -20.96 -1.43
N ASP A 346 5.66 -21.16 -0.87
CA ASP A 346 4.55 -21.85 -1.55
C ASP A 346 3.79 -20.89 -2.49
N PHE A 347 3.98 -19.58 -2.32
CA PHE A 347 3.32 -18.57 -3.16
C PHE A 347 4.08 -18.36 -4.47
N ARG A 348 3.36 -18.44 -5.59
CA ARG A 348 3.90 -18.15 -6.93
C ARG A 348 3.24 -16.91 -7.50
N PHE A 349 4.06 -15.91 -7.79
CA PHE A 349 3.62 -14.72 -8.52
C PHE A 349 3.24 -15.09 -9.96
N PRO A 350 2.16 -14.51 -10.51
CA PRO A 350 1.88 -14.63 -11.93
C PRO A 350 3.03 -14.05 -12.76
N PRO A 351 3.32 -14.60 -13.96
CA PRO A 351 4.32 -14.03 -14.85
C PRO A 351 3.93 -12.60 -15.24
N PRO A 352 4.91 -11.72 -15.52
CA PRO A 352 4.61 -10.40 -16.06
C PRO A 352 3.93 -10.54 -17.42
N GLU A 353 3.07 -9.59 -17.74
CA GLU A 353 2.23 -9.65 -18.95
C GLU A 353 3.00 -9.35 -20.24
N GLY A 354 4.08 -8.57 -20.15
CA GLY A 354 4.95 -8.25 -21.29
C GLY A 354 6.22 -9.09 -21.31
N SER A 355 6.68 -9.41 -22.52
CA SER A 355 7.98 -10.04 -22.76
C SER A 355 9.14 -9.04 -22.63
N THR A 356 8.83 -7.74 -22.77
CA THR A 356 9.78 -6.63 -22.60
C THR A 356 9.25 -5.58 -21.62
N LEU A 357 10.17 -4.75 -21.09
CA LEU A 357 9.81 -3.64 -20.21
C LEU A 357 8.86 -2.65 -20.90
N LEU A 358 9.14 -2.32 -22.16
CA LEU A 358 8.32 -1.38 -22.93
C LEU A 358 6.92 -1.95 -23.21
N GLU A 359 6.82 -3.24 -23.51
CA GLU A 359 5.55 -3.92 -23.68
C GLU A 359 4.76 -3.94 -22.36
N SER A 360 5.42 -4.17 -21.22
CA SER A 360 4.78 -4.14 -19.90
C SER A 360 4.22 -2.75 -19.54
N ILE A 361 4.98 -1.69 -19.88
CA ILE A 361 4.54 -0.28 -19.73
C ILE A 361 3.28 -0.04 -20.56
N SER A 362 3.28 -0.45 -21.83
CA SER A 362 2.16 -0.27 -22.75
C SER A 362 0.92 -1.07 -22.32
N SER A 363 1.10 -2.33 -21.91
CA SER A 363 0.03 -3.20 -21.39
C SER A 363 -0.63 -2.60 -20.15
N GLY A 364 0.16 -2.12 -19.19
CA GLY A 364 -0.36 -1.48 -17.98
C GLY A 364 -1.17 -0.22 -18.27
N ALA A 365 -0.74 0.58 -19.26
CA ALA A 365 -1.51 1.74 -19.70
C ALA A 365 -2.85 1.32 -20.34
N ALA A 366 -2.85 0.29 -21.19
CA ALA A 366 -4.07 -0.20 -21.85
C ALA A 366 -5.10 -0.78 -20.84
N GLN A 367 -4.64 -1.47 -19.80
CA GLN A 367 -5.51 -2.04 -18.77
C GLN A 367 -6.17 -1.01 -17.85
N ALA A 368 -5.58 0.18 -17.73
CA ALA A 368 -6.20 1.26 -16.96
C ALA A 368 -7.43 1.86 -17.67
N VAL A 369 -7.54 1.71 -18.99
CA VAL A 369 -8.58 2.37 -19.79
C VAL A 369 -10.00 1.94 -19.36
N PRO A 370 -10.35 0.63 -19.25
CA PRO A 370 -11.66 0.22 -18.77
C PRO A 370 -11.96 0.72 -17.35
N VAL A 371 -10.95 0.78 -16.47
CA VAL A 371 -11.11 1.26 -15.10
C VAL A 371 -11.50 2.73 -15.09
N ILE A 372 -10.87 3.56 -15.92
CA ILE A 372 -11.20 4.99 -16.05
C ILE A 372 -12.63 5.18 -16.57
N PHE A 373 -13.02 4.47 -17.63
CA PHE A 373 -14.38 4.55 -18.15
C PHE A 373 -15.42 4.08 -17.12
N ALA A 374 -15.12 3.05 -16.35
CA ALA A 374 -15.98 2.60 -15.26
C ALA A 374 -16.11 3.67 -14.16
N ILE A 375 -15.03 4.36 -13.79
CA ILE A 375 -15.07 5.48 -12.82
C ILE A 375 -15.95 6.62 -13.35
N ILE A 376 -15.77 7.03 -14.60
CA ILE A 376 -16.57 8.10 -15.23
C ILE A 376 -18.05 7.72 -15.23
N ALA A 377 -18.38 6.54 -15.74
CA ALA A 377 -19.76 6.07 -15.84
C ALA A 377 -20.43 6.00 -14.45
N ASN A 378 -19.75 5.42 -13.46
CA ASN A 378 -20.28 5.30 -12.10
C ASN A 378 -20.45 6.67 -11.44
N LEU A 379 -19.49 7.60 -11.55
CA LEU A 379 -19.62 8.94 -10.98
C LEU A 379 -20.82 9.70 -11.56
N ILE A 380 -21.02 9.65 -12.88
CA ILE A 380 -22.18 10.30 -13.53
C ILE A 380 -23.49 9.72 -12.99
N VAL A 381 -23.61 8.38 -12.96
CA VAL A 381 -24.84 7.70 -12.54
C VAL A 381 -25.12 7.93 -11.06
N PHE A 382 -24.13 7.76 -10.18
CA PHE A 382 -24.33 7.89 -8.74
C PHE A 382 -24.63 9.34 -8.33
N LEU A 383 -23.95 10.34 -8.90
CA LEU A 383 -24.27 11.75 -8.59
C LEU A 383 -25.66 12.13 -9.07
N ALA A 384 -26.06 11.68 -10.26
CA ALA A 384 -27.42 11.89 -10.76
C ALA A 384 -28.47 11.17 -9.89
N MET A 385 -28.20 9.95 -9.43
CA MET A 385 -29.07 9.22 -8.52
C MET A 385 -29.21 9.92 -7.16
N VAL A 386 -28.12 10.42 -6.57
CA VAL A 386 -28.16 11.16 -5.31
C VAL A 386 -29.01 12.43 -5.47
N ALA A 387 -28.83 13.19 -6.55
CA ALA A 387 -29.65 14.37 -6.82
C ALA A 387 -31.14 14.02 -7.02
N LEU A 388 -31.43 12.90 -7.70
CA LEU A 388 -32.80 12.40 -7.86
C LEU A 388 -33.42 12.01 -6.52
N PHE A 389 -32.68 11.33 -5.64
CA PHE A 389 -33.16 10.97 -4.31
C PHE A 389 -33.32 12.20 -3.40
N ASP A 390 -32.40 13.17 -3.46
CA ASP A 390 -32.55 14.43 -2.75
C ASP A 390 -33.84 15.15 -3.17
N ALA A 391 -34.09 15.27 -4.49
CA ALA A 391 -35.29 15.91 -5.00
C ALA A 391 -36.58 15.14 -4.64
N ALA A 392 -36.57 13.81 -4.76
CA ALA A 392 -37.73 12.97 -4.44
C ALA A 392 -38.09 13.04 -2.95
N ILE A 393 -37.08 12.96 -2.06
CA ILE A 393 -37.29 13.05 -0.61
C ILE A 393 -37.69 14.46 -0.20
N ALA A 394 -37.07 15.50 -0.76
CA ALA A 394 -37.45 16.88 -0.49
C ALA A 394 -38.91 17.18 -0.90
N PHE A 395 -39.37 16.62 -2.02
CA PHE A 395 -40.75 16.72 -2.44
C PHE A 395 -41.73 15.99 -1.50
N LEU A 396 -41.37 14.79 -1.04
CA LEU A 396 -42.20 14.05 -0.07
C LEU A 396 -42.24 14.73 1.30
N ALA A 397 -41.12 15.30 1.73
CA ALA A 397 -41.00 15.99 3.01
C ALA A 397 -41.81 17.30 3.02
N SER A 398 -41.75 18.08 1.94
CA SER A 398 -42.53 19.31 1.82
C SER A 398 -44.04 19.07 1.85
N LEU A 399 -44.51 17.91 1.36
CA LEU A 399 -45.92 17.51 1.44
C LEU A 399 -46.40 17.30 2.89
N ILE A 400 -45.49 16.94 3.80
CA ILE A 400 -45.77 16.71 5.23
C ILE A 400 -45.46 17.98 6.06
N GLY A 401 -45.01 19.07 5.41
CA GLY A 401 -44.67 20.33 6.07
C GLY A 401 -43.25 20.37 6.65
N PHE A 402 -42.36 19.46 6.24
CA PHE A 402 -40.94 19.47 6.61
C PHE A 402 -40.09 20.00 5.45
N ASP A 403 -39.58 21.21 5.60
CA ASP A 403 -38.65 21.80 4.62
C ASP A 403 -37.20 21.41 4.89
N GLY A 404 -36.43 21.18 3.83
CA GLY A 404 -34.99 20.95 3.90
C GLY A 404 -34.56 19.51 4.20
N VAL A 405 -35.48 18.55 4.25
CA VAL A 405 -35.14 17.12 4.38
C VAL A 405 -34.75 16.56 3.01
N THR A 406 -33.50 16.13 2.89
CA THR A 406 -32.94 15.51 1.68
C THR A 406 -32.35 14.13 1.99
N PHE A 407 -32.05 13.34 0.96
CA PHE A 407 -31.36 12.06 1.12
C PHE A 407 -30.01 12.24 1.85
N ASN A 408 -29.29 13.32 1.55
CA ASN A 408 -28.05 13.68 2.21
C ASN A 408 -28.24 13.94 3.72
N THR A 409 -29.27 14.69 4.12
CA THR A 409 -29.54 14.94 5.55
C THR A 409 -29.92 13.67 6.30
N LEU A 410 -30.78 12.82 5.72
CA LEU A 410 -31.18 11.55 6.31
C LEU A 410 -30.00 10.61 6.47
N SER A 411 -29.15 10.51 5.45
CA SER A 411 -27.91 9.73 5.52
C SER A 411 -26.97 10.26 6.60
N GLY A 412 -26.86 11.59 6.74
CA GLY A 412 -26.11 12.23 7.82
C GLY A 412 -26.58 11.82 9.21
N TYR A 413 -27.90 11.84 9.47
CA TYR A 413 -28.45 11.37 10.74
C TYR A 413 -28.31 9.86 10.95
N MET A 414 -28.45 9.06 9.90
CA MET A 414 -28.28 7.60 9.98
C MET A 414 -26.85 7.20 10.36
N PHE A 415 -25.85 7.88 9.81
CA PHE A 415 -24.43 7.61 10.10
C PHE A 415 -23.84 8.48 11.22
N PHE A 416 -24.60 9.42 11.79
CA PHE A 416 -24.17 10.25 12.91
C PHE A 416 -23.61 9.44 14.09
N PRO A 417 -24.24 8.33 14.54
CA PRO A 417 -23.69 7.53 15.64
C PRO A 417 -22.31 6.96 15.31
N LEU A 418 -22.09 6.55 14.05
CA LEU A 418 -20.80 6.01 13.60
C LEU A 418 -19.72 7.10 13.56
N ALA A 419 -20.05 8.30 13.05
CA ALA A 419 -19.13 9.43 13.05
C ALA A 419 -18.77 9.87 14.47
N TYR A 420 -19.76 9.93 15.36
CA TYR A 420 -19.57 10.32 16.76
C TYR A 420 -18.62 9.36 17.50
N ILE A 421 -18.79 8.05 17.36
CA ILE A 421 -17.88 7.08 18.01
C ILE A 421 -16.46 7.11 17.44
N MET A 422 -16.28 7.56 16.19
CA MET A 422 -14.94 7.77 15.62
C MET A 422 -14.24 9.02 16.21
N GLY A 423 -14.98 9.88 16.93
CA GLY A 423 -14.47 11.09 17.58
C GLY A 423 -14.56 12.35 16.72
N VAL A 424 -15.54 12.42 15.82
CA VAL A 424 -15.90 13.62 15.05
C VAL A 424 -16.68 14.61 15.91
#